data_AF-A0A350LQG8-F1
#
_entry.id   AF-A0A350LQG8-F1
#
_cell.length_a   1.000
_cell.length_b   1.000
_cell.length_c   1.000
_cell.angle_alpha   90.00
_cell.angle_beta   90.00
_cell.angle_gamma   90.00
#
_symmetry.space_group_name_H-M   'P 1'
#
loop_
_entity.id
_entity.type
_entity.pdbx_description
1 polymer ?
#
loop_
_entity_poly.entity_id
_entity_poly.type
_entity_poly.pdbx_seq_one_letter_code
_entity_poly.pdbx_strand_id
1 'polypeptide(L)'
;DVIPKIADVDLSKRPTDSEPYAFPAACPECGSDAVREPGDSVRRCVGGLVCPAQAVERLKHFVSRAAFDIEGLGAKQVEAFYRDGWIAEPADIFTLKDRYGPGCLTQLRNREGWGE
;
A
#
# COMPACT_ATOMS: atom_id res chain seq x y z
N ASP A 1 -6.18 21.83 -3.09
CA ASP A 1 -6.60 20.43 -2.94
C ASP A 1 -5.65 19.74 -1.96
N VAL A 2 -5.97 19.80 -0.66
CA VAL A 2 -5.14 19.34 0.47
C VAL A 2 -6.09 18.77 1.52
N ILE A 3 -5.69 17.68 2.20
CA ILE A 3 -6.49 17.07 3.26
C ILE A 3 -6.69 18.08 4.41
N PRO A 4 -7.94 18.45 4.76
CA PRO A 4 -8.23 19.34 5.87
C PRO A 4 -7.76 18.77 7.21
N LYS A 5 -7.45 19.65 8.17
CA LYS A 5 -7.03 19.28 9.52
C LYS A 5 -8.06 19.73 10.54
N ILE A 6 -8.26 18.93 11.58
CA ILE A 6 -9.03 19.34 12.75
C ILE A 6 -8.17 20.37 13.51
N ALA A 7 -8.68 21.60 13.65
CA ALA A 7 -7.98 22.66 14.37
C ALA A 7 -8.20 22.56 15.89
N ASP A 8 -9.46 22.42 16.32
CA ASP A 8 -9.84 22.26 17.72
C ASP A 8 -11.28 21.69 17.83
N VAL A 9 -11.74 21.42 19.06
CA VAL A 9 -13.08 20.94 19.39
C VAL A 9 -13.84 21.96 20.25
N ASP A 10 -15.10 22.24 19.90
CA ASP A 10 -15.99 23.08 20.72
C ASP A 10 -16.65 22.23 21.82
N LEU A 11 -16.08 22.28 23.02
CA LEU A 11 -16.56 21.51 24.17
C LEU A 11 -17.97 21.91 24.63
N SER A 12 -18.43 23.13 24.32
CA SER A 12 -19.79 23.59 24.69
C SER A 12 -20.89 22.84 23.94
N LYS A 13 -20.54 22.18 22.82
CA LYS A 13 -21.44 21.41 21.98
C LYS A 13 -21.25 19.90 22.12
N ARG A 14 -20.41 19.44 23.05
CA ARG A 14 -20.17 18.01 23.26
C ARG A 14 -21.44 17.33 23.81
N PRO A 15 -22.00 16.34 23.10
CA PRO A 15 -23.10 15.54 23.63
C PRO A 15 -22.70 14.79 24.91
N THR A 16 -23.61 14.59 25.85
CA THR A 16 -23.31 13.89 27.11
C THR A 16 -23.07 12.38 26.93
N ASP A 17 -23.52 11.82 25.82
CA ASP A 17 -23.35 10.42 25.40
C ASP A 17 -22.15 10.23 24.44
N SER A 18 -21.24 11.21 24.34
CA SER A 18 -20.06 11.08 23.50
C SER A 18 -19.07 10.06 24.06
N GLU A 19 -18.61 9.14 23.21
CA GLU A 19 -17.62 8.11 23.57
C GLU A 19 -16.20 8.48 23.07
N PRO A 20 -15.14 8.15 23.81
CA PRO A 20 -13.77 8.30 23.33
C PRO A 20 -13.49 7.44 22.07
N TYR A 21 -12.70 7.97 21.14
CA TYR A 21 -12.26 7.19 19.99
C TYR A 21 -11.32 6.05 20.41
N ALA A 22 -11.71 4.82 20.12
CA ALA A 22 -10.89 3.63 20.34
C ALA A 22 -10.04 3.33 19.09
N PHE A 23 -8.73 3.44 19.21
CA PHE A 23 -7.83 3.03 18.12
C PHE A 23 -7.94 1.52 17.87
N PRO A 24 -7.89 1.08 16.61
CA PRO A 24 -7.95 -0.34 16.29
C PRO A 24 -6.69 -1.07 16.82
N ALA A 25 -6.90 -2.17 17.55
CA ALA A 25 -5.82 -3.04 18.02
C ALA A 25 -5.36 -4.03 16.95
N ALA A 26 -6.20 -4.31 15.95
CA ALA A 26 -5.89 -5.10 14.77
C ALA A 26 -5.89 -4.21 13.52
N CYS A 27 -5.02 -4.52 12.57
CA CYS A 27 -4.92 -3.83 11.31
C CYS A 27 -6.21 -4.04 10.50
N PRO A 28 -6.89 -2.97 10.04
CA PRO A 28 -8.12 -3.11 9.27
C PRO A 28 -7.90 -3.74 7.89
N GLU A 29 -6.66 -3.76 7.40
CA GLU A 29 -6.32 -4.32 6.09
C GLU A 29 -6.04 -5.83 6.16
N CYS A 30 -5.30 -6.29 7.18
CA CYS A 30 -4.78 -7.66 7.22
C CYS A 30 -5.05 -8.42 8.53
N GLY A 31 -5.71 -7.78 9.50
CA GLY A 31 -6.03 -8.37 10.80
C GLY A 31 -4.84 -8.58 11.76
N SER A 32 -3.60 -8.36 11.32
CA SER A 32 -2.42 -8.44 12.19
C SER A 32 -2.45 -7.39 13.30
N ASP A 33 -1.71 -7.59 14.39
CA ASP A 33 -1.64 -6.60 15.47
C ASP A 33 -1.22 -5.22 14.96
N ALA A 34 -1.90 -4.20 15.44
CA ALA A 34 -1.56 -2.82 15.24
C ALA A 34 -0.99 -2.31 16.56
N VAL A 35 0.32 -2.08 16.64
CA VAL A 35 1.03 -1.77 17.88
C VAL A 35 1.48 -0.31 17.90
N ARG A 36 1.37 0.34 19.05
CA ARG A 36 1.93 1.67 19.30
C ARG A 36 2.99 1.52 20.39
N GLU A 37 4.25 1.71 20.02
CA GLU A 37 5.37 1.58 20.95
C GLU A 37 5.33 2.67 22.03
N PRO A 38 5.87 2.41 23.23
CA PRO A 38 6.00 3.42 24.26
C PRO A 38 6.78 4.65 23.75
N GLY A 39 6.16 5.83 23.83
CA GLY A 39 6.75 7.09 23.35
C GLY A 39 6.43 7.45 21.90
N ASP A 40 5.92 6.53 21.08
CA ASP A 40 5.53 6.82 19.70
C ASP A 40 4.18 7.54 19.63
N SER A 41 3.98 8.38 18.62
CA SER A 41 2.67 8.98 18.30
C SER A 41 1.83 8.12 17.34
N VAL A 42 2.47 7.21 16.62
CA VAL A 42 1.87 6.42 15.54
C VAL A 42 1.65 4.97 15.97
N ARG A 43 0.52 4.39 15.59
CA ARG A 43 0.27 2.94 15.66
C ARG A 43 0.58 2.32 14.30
N ARG A 44 1.34 1.23 14.27
CA ARG A 44 1.74 0.54 13.03
C ARG A 44 1.26 -0.90 13.03
N CYS A 45 0.83 -1.36 11.84
CA CYS A 45 0.59 -2.77 11.59
C CYS A 45 1.92 -3.53 11.64
N VAL A 46 1.98 -4.66 12.36
CA VAL A 46 3.17 -5.52 12.43
C VAL A 46 3.14 -6.67 11.41
N GLY A 47 2.10 -6.75 10.58
CA GLY A 47 1.93 -7.80 9.56
C GLY A 47 2.97 -7.82 8.44
N GLY A 48 3.84 -6.80 8.36
CA GLY A 48 4.96 -6.78 7.42
C GLY A 48 4.53 -7.06 5.98
N LEU A 49 5.16 -8.03 5.34
CA LEU A 49 4.86 -8.43 3.95
C LEU A 49 3.52 -9.18 3.78
N VAL A 50 2.95 -9.74 4.86
CA VAL A 50 1.62 -10.36 4.80
C VAL A 50 0.52 -9.30 4.67
N CYS A 51 0.78 -8.07 5.11
CA CYS A 51 -0.15 -6.96 4.95
C CYS A 51 -0.10 -6.42 3.51
N PRO A 52 -1.16 -6.55 2.70
CA PRO A 52 -1.13 -6.12 1.31
C PRO A 52 -0.88 -4.61 1.17
N ALA A 53 -1.38 -3.77 2.08
CA ALA A 53 -1.06 -2.35 2.09
C ALA A 53 0.45 -2.09 2.27
N GLN A 54 1.12 -2.84 3.16
CA GLN A 54 2.57 -2.68 3.35
C GLN A 54 3.37 -3.28 2.20
N ALA A 55 2.97 -4.43 1.65
CA ALA A 55 3.62 -5.06 0.52
C ALA A 55 3.62 -4.11 -0.70
N VAL A 56 2.46 -3.55 -1.04
CA VAL A 56 2.31 -2.57 -2.12
C VAL A 56 3.17 -1.33 -1.88
N GLU A 57 3.11 -0.70 -0.70
CA GLU A 57 3.91 0.50 -0.43
C GLU A 57 5.43 0.22 -0.44
N ARG A 58 5.86 -0.97 -0.01
CA ARG A 58 7.27 -1.38 -0.11
C ARG A 58 7.71 -1.57 -1.56
N LEU A 59 6.88 -2.19 -2.39
CA LEU A 59 7.15 -2.32 -3.83
C LEU A 59 7.21 -0.93 -4.49
N LYS A 60 6.28 -0.02 -4.17
CA LYS A 60 6.32 1.37 -4.64
C LYS A 60 7.59 2.08 -4.22
N HIS A 61 8.03 1.90 -2.98
CA HIS A 61 9.29 2.46 -2.52
C HIS A 61 10.47 1.88 -3.29
N PHE A 62 10.50 0.55 -3.48
CA PHE A 62 11.57 -0.14 -4.21
C PHE A 62 11.74 0.41 -5.62
N VAL A 63 10.66 0.58 -6.39
CA VAL A 63 10.71 1.09 -7.77
C VAL A 63 10.90 2.60 -7.88
N SER A 64 10.83 3.33 -6.76
CA SER A 64 10.89 4.80 -6.76
C SER A 64 12.25 5.34 -7.18
N ARG A 65 12.25 6.62 -7.61
CA ARG A 65 13.47 7.37 -7.97
C ARG A 65 14.51 7.45 -6.85
N ALA A 66 14.07 7.36 -5.59
CA ALA A 66 14.96 7.42 -4.43
C ALA A 66 15.55 6.04 -4.05
N ALA A 67 15.18 4.97 -4.77
CA ALA A 67 15.62 3.61 -4.52
C ALA A 67 16.23 2.98 -5.79
N PHE A 68 15.54 2.03 -6.43
CA PHE A 68 16.06 1.33 -7.61
C PHE A 68 15.81 2.07 -8.94
N ASP A 69 15.04 3.17 -8.92
CA ASP A 69 14.78 4.06 -10.06
C ASP A 69 14.35 3.32 -11.34
N ILE A 70 13.31 2.47 -11.22
CA ILE A 70 12.82 1.69 -12.35
C ILE A 70 11.85 2.53 -13.17
N GLU A 71 12.38 3.17 -14.21
CA GLU A 71 11.57 3.96 -15.15
C GLU A 71 10.47 3.11 -15.79
N GLY A 72 9.25 3.66 -15.88
CA GLY A 72 8.08 2.99 -16.42
C GLY A 72 7.31 2.09 -15.43
N LEU A 73 7.88 1.74 -14.27
CA LEU A 73 7.21 0.96 -13.23
C LEU A 73 6.80 1.85 -12.05
N GLY A 74 5.73 2.63 -12.23
CA GLY A 74 5.20 3.55 -11.21
C GLY A 74 4.18 2.91 -10.26
N ALA A 75 3.62 3.75 -9.38
CA ALA A 75 2.67 3.31 -8.34
C ALA A 75 1.44 2.58 -8.90
N LYS A 76 0.86 3.08 -10.00
CA LYS A 76 -0.30 2.45 -10.65
C LYS A 76 0.04 1.06 -11.19
N GLN A 77 1.23 0.91 -11.76
CA GLN A 77 1.69 -0.36 -12.32
C GLN A 77 1.94 -1.39 -11.22
N VAL A 78 2.60 -0.97 -10.12
CA VAL A 78 2.83 -1.80 -8.94
C VAL A 78 1.52 -2.29 -8.33
N GLU A 79 0.55 -1.40 -8.11
CA GLU A 79 -0.77 -1.78 -7.58
C GLU A 79 -1.49 -2.77 -8.49
N ALA A 80 -1.48 -2.52 -9.80
CA ALA A 80 -2.11 -3.40 -10.77
C ALA A 80 -1.45 -4.79 -10.80
N PHE A 81 -0.12 -4.86 -10.86
CA PHE A 81 0.61 -6.13 -10.87
C PHE A 81 0.49 -6.89 -9.56
N TYR A 82 0.45 -6.20 -8.42
CA TYR A 82 0.23 -6.84 -7.13
C TYR A 82 -1.16 -7.45 -7.04
N ARG A 83 -2.20 -6.68 -7.41
CA ARG A 83 -3.59 -7.16 -7.43
C ARG A 83 -3.79 -8.37 -8.35
N ASP A 84 -3.11 -8.39 -9.48
CA ASP A 84 -3.19 -9.49 -10.44
C ASP A 84 -2.33 -10.70 -10.05
N GLY A 85 -1.58 -10.62 -8.95
CA GLY A 85 -0.66 -11.67 -8.48
C GLY A 85 0.59 -11.83 -9.34
N TRP A 86 0.92 -10.83 -10.17
CA TRP A 86 2.12 -10.86 -11.02
C TRP A 86 3.39 -10.55 -10.23
N ILE A 87 3.28 -9.73 -9.19
CA ILE A 87 4.36 -9.46 -8.23
C ILE A 87 3.81 -9.53 -6.81
N ALA A 88 4.55 -10.14 -5.90
CA ALA A 88 4.31 -10.10 -4.45
C ALA A 88 5.53 -9.53 -3.72
N GLU A 89 6.72 -9.67 -4.29
CA GLU A 89 7.98 -9.19 -3.74
C GLU A 89 8.91 -8.59 -4.81
N PRO A 90 9.98 -7.84 -4.43
CA PRO A 90 10.85 -7.17 -5.41
C PRO A 90 11.50 -8.10 -6.44
N ALA A 91 11.81 -9.35 -6.07
CA ALA A 91 12.44 -10.31 -6.97
C ALA A 91 11.55 -10.66 -8.18
N ASP A 92 10.23 -10.65 -8.00
CA ASP A 92 9.26 -10.98 -9.05
C ASP A 92 9.34 -10.00 -10.23
N ILE A 93 9.74 -8.75 -9.97
CA ILE A 93 9.87 -7.71 -10.99
C ILE A 93 10.86 -8.14 -12.07
N PHE A 94 11.98 -8.72 -11.66
CA PHE A 94 13.06 -9.10 -12.58
C PHE A 94 12.73 -10.33 -13.43
N THR A 95 11.66 -11.06 -13.10
CA THR A 95 11.17 -12.21 -13.88
C THR A 95 9.91 -11.92 -14.67
N LEU A 96 9.36 -10.69 -14.60
CA LEU A 96 8.13 -10.32 -15.30
C LEU A 96 8.23 -10.52 -16.81
N LYS A 97 9.39 -10.20 -17.41
CA LYS A 97 9.61 -10.37 -18.85
C LYS A 97 9.51 -11.84 -19.28
N ASP A 98 10.04 -12.75 -18.48
CA ASP A 98 10.04 -14.18 -18.81
C ASP A 98 8.65 -14.79 -18.63
N ARG A 99 7.86 -14.27 -17.67
CA ARG A 99 6.51 -14.76 -17.37
C ARG A 99 5.42 -14.13 -18.25
N TYR A 100 5.57 -12.87 -18.63
CA TYR A 100 4.52 -12.06 -19.27
C TYR A 100 4.99 -11.26 -20.49
N GLY A 101 6.19 -11.55 -21.01
CA GLY A 101 6.75 -10.92 -22.20
C GLY A 101 6.30 -11.55 -23.53
N PRO A 102 6.92 -11.15 -24.65
CA PRO A 102 6.61 -11.68 -25.96
C PRO A 102 6.80 -13.21 -26.02
N GLY A 103 5.77 -13.92 -26.48
CA GLY A 103 5.76 -15.38 -26.59
C GLY A 103 5.03 -16.09 -25.45
N CYS A 104 4.72 -15.39 -24.35
CA CYS A 104 3.89 -15.92 -23.27
C CYS A 104 2.40 -15.93 -23.66
N LEU A 105 1.58 -16.78 -23.04
CA LEU A 105 0.12 -16.80 -23.26
C LEU A 105 -0.55 -15.54 -22.69
N THR A 106 -0.12 -15.10 -21.50
CA THR A 106 -0.62 -13.92 -20.79
C THR A 106 0.38 -12.77 -20.95
N GLN A 107 0.33 -12.03 -22.05
CA GLN A 107 1.30 -10.95 -22.28
C GLN A 107 0.80 -9.61 -21.73
N LEU A 108 1.71 -8.80 -21.18
CA LEU A 108 1.38 -7.46 -20.69
C LEU A 108 0.71 -6.58 -21.76
N ARG A 109 1.24 -6.60 -22.99
CA ARG A 109 0.71 -5.81 -24.12
C ARG A 109 -0.74 -6.14 -24.50
N ASN A 110 -1.24 -7.31 -24.09
CA ASN A 110 -2.61 -7.72 -24.37
C ASN A 110 -3.61 -7.12 -23.37
N ARG A 111 -3.12 -6.43 -22.32
CA ARG A 111 -3.94 -5.81 -21.30
C ARG A 111 -4.41 -4.42 -21.75
N GLU A 112 -5.70 -4.14 -21.52
CA GLU A 112 -6.31 -2.85 -21.82
C GLU A 112 -5.56 -1.69 -21.14
N GLY A 113 -5.09 -0.73 -21.93
CA GLY A 113 -4.31 0.43 -21.45
C GLY A 113 -2.80 0.19 -21.30
N TRP A 114 -2.27 -0.94 -21.79
CA TRP A 114 -0.85 -1.32 -21.68
C TRP A 114 -0.19 -1.72 -23.03
N GLY A 115 -0.89 -1.57 -24.15
CA GLY A 115 -0.34 -1.74 -25.50
C GLY A 115 0.48 -0.53 -25.96
N GLU A 116 1.37 -0.76 -26.94
CA GLU A 116 2.53 0.07 -27.38
C GLU A 116 2.96 1.25 -26.49
#